data_AF-A0A966WJB8-F1
#
_entry.id   AF-A0A966WJB8-F1
#
_cell.length_a   1.000
_cell.length_b   1.000
_cell.length_c   1.000
_cell.angle_alpha   90.00
_cell.angle_beta   90.00
_cell.angle_gamma   90.00
#
_symmetry.space_group_name_H-M   'P 1'
#
loop_
_entity.id
_entity.type
_entity.pdbx_description
1 polymer ?
#
loop_
_entity_poly.entity_id
_entity_poly.type
_entity_poly.pdbx_seq_one_letter_code
_entity_poly.pdbx_strand_id
1 'polypeptide(L)'
;MQRFLSLSMVWVVLLIGACATDDKDATAKMSPEEIYAEAKDIMKGNIYDKAIVLFDKLEGRAAGTPLAQQAQLDKAYAQYKNGDRVAALMT
;
A
#
# COMPACT_ATOMS: atom_id res chain seq x y z
N MET A 1 -14.33 42.19 -25.54
CA MET A 1 -13.75 41.79 -24.24
C MET A 1 -14.27 40.45 -23.73
N GLN A 2 -15.57 40.12 -23.83
CA GLN A 2 -16.11 38.83 -23.37
C GLN A 2 -15.49 37.58 -24.05
N ARG A 3 -15.18 37.63 -25.36
CA ARG A 3 -14.61 36.48 -26.11
C ARG A 3 -13.20 36.07 -25.66
N PHE A 4 -12.39 37.01 -25.16
CA PHE A 4 -11.05 36.71 -24.64
C PHE A 4 -11.08 36.13 -23.22
N LEU A 5 -12.09 36.53 -22.42
CA LEU A 5 -12.34 35.99 -21.08
C LEU A 5 -12.83 34.53 -21.12
N SER A 6 -13.61 34.17 -22.15
CA SER A 6 -14.05 32.79 -22.38
C SER A 6 -12.89 31.85 -22.75
N LEU A 7 -11.89 32.36 -23.47
CA LEU A 7 -10.76 31.55 -23.94
C LEU A 7 -9.77 31.24 -22.82
N SER A 8 -9.55 32.17 -21.86
CA SER A 8 -8.68 31.90 -20.71
C SER A 8 -9.27 30.89 -19.73
N MET A 9 -10.61 30.82 -19.63
CA MET A 9 -11.28 29.88 -18.73
C MET A 9 -11.15 28.42 -19.20
N VAL A 10 -11.12 28.18 -20.52
CA VAL A 10 -10.91 26.84 -21.10
C VAL A 10 -9.48 26.33 -20.82
N TRP A 11 -8.48 27.22 -20.85
CA TRP A 11 -7.09 26.87 -20.54
C TRP A 11 -6.89 26.46 -19.07
N VAL A 12 -7.58 27.12 -18.14
CA VAL A 12 -7.51 26.76 -16.72
C VAL A 12 -8.10 25.37 -16.47
N VAL A 13 -9.22 25.01 -17.12
CA VAL A 13 -9.85 23.68 -16.97
C VAL A 13 -8.98 22.55 -17.52
N LEU A 14 -8.21 22.80 -18.60
CA LEU A 14 -7.27 21.82 -19.16
C LEU A 14 -6.07 21.54 -18.25
N LEU A 15 -5.67 22.48 -17.40
CA LEU A 15 -4.52 22.32 -16.50
C LEU A 15 -4.84 21.54 -15.21
N ILE A 16 -6.12 21.34 -14.87
CA ILE A 16 -6.54 20.68 -13.61
C ILE A 16 -6.74 19.16 -13.76
N GLY A 17 -6.67 18.61 -14.97
CA GLY A 17 -6.98 17.20 -15.26
C GLY A 17 -5.80 16.22 -15.19
N ALA A 18 -4.59 16.66 -14.87
CA ALA A 18 -3.37 15.85 -15.06
C ALA A 18 -2.89 15.07 -13.82
N CYS A 19 -3.57 15.14 -12.68
CA CYS A 19 -3.13 14.52 -11.42
C CYS A 19 -3.90 13.23 -11.05
N ALA A 20 -4.24 12.40 -12.03
CA ALA A 20 -4.70 11.03 -11.76
C ALA A 20 -3.57 10.05 -12.08
N THR A 21 -2.73 9.74 -11.09
CA THR A 21 -1.81 8.60 -11.17
C THR A 21 -2.60 7.34 -10.85
N ASP A 22 -2.72 6.44 -11.82
CA ASP A 22 -3.21 5.07 -11.59
C ASP A 22 -2.19 4.32 -10.72
N ASP A 23 -2.30 4.40 -9.41
CA ASP A 23 -1.61 3.52 -8.46
C ASP A 23 -2.24 2.13 -8.56
N LYS A 24 -1.85 1.39 -9.60
CA LYS A 24 -2.28 0.00 -9.78
C LYS A 24 -1.70 -0.82 -8.65
N ASP A 25 -2.58 -1.31 -7.77
CA ASP A 25 -2.18 -2.22 -6.71
C ASP A 25 -1.56 -3.49 -7.33
N ALA A 26 -0.23 -3.62 -7.19
CA ALA A 26 0.52 -4.76 -7.71
C ALA A 26 0.05 -6.09 -7.13
N THR A 27 -0.60 -6.09 -5.95
CA THR A 27 -1.14 -7.31 -5.35
C THR A 27 -2.56 -7.62 -5.82
N ALA A 28 -3.21 -6.80 -6.63
CA ALA A 28 -4.62 -6.96 -7.03
C ALA A 28 -4.94 -8.33 -7.65
N LYS A 29 -3.96 -8.99 -8.27
CA LYS A 29 -4.11 -10.33 -8.88
C LYS A 29 -3.59 -11.48 -8.01
N MET A 30 -3.01 -11.19 -6.85
CA MET A 30 -2.41 -12.19 -5.98
C MET A 30 -3.44 -12.77 -5.00
N SER A 31 -3.34 -14.07 -4.73
CA SER A 31 -4.04 -14.73 -3.62
C SER A 31 -3.46 -14.27 -2.26
N PRO A 32 -4.21 -14.41 -1.15
CA PRO A 32 -3.69 -14.16 0.20
C PRO A 32 -2.39 -14.91 0.51
N GLU A 33 -2.30 -16.17 0.09
CA GLU A 33 -1.13 -17.03 0.31
C GLU A 33 0.08 -16.54 -0.50
N GLU A 34 -0.15 -16.07 -1.73
CA GLU A 34 0.91 -15.47 -2.56
C GLU A 34 1.43 -14.17 -1.94
N ILE A 35 0.54 -13.33 -1.41
CA ILE A 35 0.95 -12.09 -0.71
C ILE A 35 1.78 -12.43 0.52
N TYR A 36 1.35 -13.43 1.29
CA TYR A 36 2.11 -13.91 2.44
C TYR A 36 3.50 -14.42 2.03
N ALA A 37 3.57 -15.28 1.02
CA ALA A 37 4.82 -15.85 0.53
C ALA A 37 5.81 -14.76 0.06
N GLU A 38 5.33 -13.78 -0.72
CA GLU A 38 6.11 -12.64 -1.18
C GLU A 38 6.61 -11.80 0.00
N ALA A 39 5.74 -11.49 0.98
CA ALA A 39 6.14 -10.75 2.17
C ALA A 39 7.26 -11.45 2.95
N LYS A 40 7.16 -12.79 3.11
CA LYS A 40 8.21 -13.58 3.77
C LYS A 40 9.51 -13.59 2.96
N ASP A 41 9.45 -13.57 1.64
CA ASP A 41 10.66 -13.54 0.82
C ASP A 41 11.36 -12.18 0.89
N ILE A 42 10.59 -11.09 0.82
CA ILE A 42 11.08 -9.72 1.05
C ILE A 42 11.76 -9.59 2.42
N MET A 43 11.20 -10.21 3.47
CA MET A 43 11.82 -10.23 4.80
C MET A 43 13.18 -10.93 4.85
N LYS A 44 13.42 -11.96 4.03
CA LYS A 44 14.75 -12.61 3.94
C LYS A 44 15.80 -11.66 3.39
N GLY A 45 15.38 -10.70 2.56
CA GLY A 45 16.21 -9.60 2.08
C GLY A 45 16.44 -8.47 3.10
N ASN A 46 15.88 -8.58 4.31
CA ASN A 46 15.86 -7.52 5.34
C ASN A 46 15.16 -6.23 4.89
N ILE A 47 14.24 -6.29 3.92
CA ILE A 47 13.48 -5.14 3.40
C ILE A 47 12.13 -5.07 4.14
N TYR A 48 12.17 -4.71 5.41
CA TYR A 48 11.01 -4.86 6.30
C TYR A 48 9.86 -3.90 6.00
N ASP A 49 10.18 -2.68 5.60
CA ASP A 49 9.26 -1.63 5.13
C ASP A 49 8.31 -2.14 4.03
N LYS A 50 8.83 -2.83 3.01
CA LYS A 50 7.97 -3.41 1.96
C LYS A 50 7.14 -4.59 2.46
N ALA A 51 7.71 -5.43 3.32
CA ALA A 51 6.99 -6.57 3.88
C ALA A 51 5.79 -6.13 4.73
N ILE A 52 5.94 -5.06 5.52
CA ILE A 52 4.86 -4.47 6.33
C ILE A 52 3.65 -4.11 5.46
N VAL A 53 3.89 -3.43 4.33
CA VAL A 53 2.82 -3.05 3.40
C VAL A 53 2.09 -4.26 2.81
N LEU A 54 2.80 -5.35 2.52
CA LEU A 54 2.17 -6.58 2.04
C LEU A 54 1.34 -7.25 3.13
N PHE A 55 1.82 -7.26 4.38
CA PHE A 55 1.04 -7.79 5.50
C PHE A 55 -0.23 -6.97 5.78
N ASP A 56 -0.17 -5.64 5.70
CA ASP A 56 -1.38 -4.80 5.84
C ASP A 56 -2.42 -5.12 4.76
N LYS A 57 -1.99 -5.34 3.51
CA LYS A 57 -2.89 -5.77 2.43
C LYS A 57 -3.46 -7.16 2.67
N LEU A 58 -2.64 -8.09 3.18
CA LEU A 58 -3.07 -9.44 3.51
C LEU A 58 -4.10 -9.43 4.64
N GLU A 59 -3.88 -8.67 5.70
CA GLU A 59 -4.82 -8.52 6.82
C GLU A 59 -6.18 -8.00 6.36
N GLY A 60 -6.19 -6.99 5.48
CA GLY A 60 -7.45 -6.47 4.93
C GLY A 60 -8.19 -7.48 4.06
N ARG A 61 -7.48 -8.31 3.28
CA ARG A 61 -8.08 -9.28 2.35
C ARG A 61 -8.46 -10.61 2.98
N ALA A 62 -7.73 -11.03 4.01
CA ALA A 62 -7.91 -12.30 4.70
C ALA A 62 -8.41 -12.12 6.15
N ALA A 63 -9.07 -10.99 6.44
CA ALA A 63 -9.54 -10.63 7.77
C ALA A 63 -10.33 -11.77 8.45
N GLY A 64 -9.99 -12.04 9.72
CA GLY A 64 -10.65 -13.09 10.51
C GLY A 64 -10.15 -14.51 10.26
N THR A 65 -9.18 -14.72 9.35
CA THR A 65 -8.57 -16.03 9.12
C THR A 65 -7.30 -16.24 9.96
N PRO A 66 -6.88 -17.50 10.20
CA PRO A 66 -5.58 -17.79 10.82
C PRO A 66 -4.39 -17.22 10.05
N LEU A 67 -4.49 -17.11 8.72
CA LEU A 67 -3.43 -16.53 7.88
C LEU A 67 -3.25 -15.03 8.19
N ALA A 68 -4.34 -14.28 8.34
CA ALA A 68 -4.26 -12.87 8.74
C ALA A 68 -3.70 -12.69 10.16
N GLN A 69 -4.01 -13.60 11.09
CA GLN A 69 -3.41 -13.59 12.43
C GLN A 69 -1.90 -13.83 12.36
N GLN A 70 -1.45 -14.78 11.53
CA GLN A 70 -0.02 -15.00 11.29
C GLN A 70 0.64 -13.78 10.63
N ALA A 71 -0.06 -13.12 9.71
CA ALA A 71 0.40 -11.87 9.08
C ALA A 71 0.60 -10.75 10.11
N GLN A 72 -0.30 -10.60 11.09
CA GLN A 72 -0.15 -9.62 12.18
C GLN A 72 1.12 -9.87 13.01
N LEU A 73 1.38 -11.12 13.40
CA LEU A 73 2.58 -11.47 14.15
C LEU A 73 3.86 -11.19 13.35
N ASP A 74 3.87 -11.56 12.08
CA ASP A 74 5.01 -11.31 11.20
C ASP A 74 5.19 -9.82 10.87
N LYS A 75 4.11 -9.05 10.78
CA LYS A 75 4.13 -7.59 10.63
C LYS A 75 4.72 -6.92 11.86
N ALA A 76 4.30 -7.31 13.07
CA ALA A 76 4.87 -6.78 14.31
C ALA A 76 6.38 -7.05 14.39
N TYR A 77 6.81 -8.26 14.00
CA TYR A 77 8.23 -8.58 13.90
C TYR A 77 8.96 -7.72 12.86
N ALA A 78 8.39 -7.55 11.67
CA ALA A 78 8.96 -6.71 10.62
C ALA A 78 9.09 -5.25 11.08
N GLN A 79 8.06 -4.67 11.70
CA GLN A 79 8.08 -3.33 12.29
C GLN A 79 9.18 -3.19 13.35
N TYR A 80 9.31 -4.18 14.25
CA TYR A 80 10.38 -4.17 15.24
C TYR A 80 11.76 -4.17 14.59
N LYS A 81 11.97 -5.02 13.57
CA LYS A 81 13.22 -5.10 12.80
C LYS A 81 13.49 -3.84 11.97
N ASN A 82 12.44 -3.14 11.54
CA ASN A 82 12.52 -1.86 10.84
C ASN A 82 12.82 -0.67 11.77
N GLY A 83 12.74 -0.86 13.08
CA GLY A 83 12.94 0.21 14.09
C GLY A 83 11.65 0.87 14.58
N ASP A 84 10.50 0.49 14.02
CA ASP A 84 9.17 1.03 14.33
C ASP A 84 8.57 0.38 15.58
N ARG A 85 9.28 0.45 16.71
CA ARG A 85 8.94 -0.28 17.95
C ARG A 85 7.55 0.03 18.50
N VAL A 86 7.11 1.28 18.33
CA VAL A 86 5.80 1.74 18.80
C VAL A 86 4.68 1.09 17.97
N ALA A 87 4.86 1.00 16.65
CA ALA A 87 3.93 0.29 15.78
C ALA A 87 3.94 -1.23 16.06
N ALA A 88 5.12 -1.80 16.32
CA ALA A 88 5.28 -3.23 16.65
C ALA A 88 4.50 -3.65 17.92
N LEU A 89 4.35 -2.75 18.89
CA LEU A 89 3.58 -3.00 20.11
C LEU A 89 2.06 -2.80 19.93
N MET A 90 1.65 -2.09 18.88
CA MET A 90 0.25 -1.77 18.59
C MET A 90 -0.40 -2.71 17.58
N THR A 91 0.39 -3.48 16.85
CA THR A 91 -0.09 -4.52 15.93
C THR A 91 -0.67 -5.68 16.70
#